data_AF-A0ABD7NMU1-F1
#
_entry.id   AF-A0ABD7NMU1-F1
#
_cell.length_a   1.000
_cell.length_b   1.000
_cell.length_c   1.000
_cell.angle_alpha   90.00
_cell.angle_beta   90.00
_cell.angle_gamma   90.00
#
_symmetry.space_group_name_H-M   'P 1'
#
loop_
_entity.id
_entity.type
_entity.pdbx_description
1 polymer ?
#
loop_
_entity_poly.entity_id
_entity_poly.type
_entity_poly.pdbx_seq_one_letter_code
_entity_poly.pdbx_strand_id
1 'polypeptide(L)'
;MSTTMHMDRADKNKVGTAEIEDLRVIPVIFLPGIMGTNLKVKPKDDGEDSIAVWRYDSKTSLLGWTLPSSGPKERKRLLHPDRVKIDNRGLIPMSPDVQKHIDLVIATQYPSNIADKEEMERFTKALLKAEEEDHPEKKLFGSRRDRGWGEVAAPSYGAFLDALQTALYRDKPTKKDNTLSAIYQKLVDEPLGLEFGVDSLDETYLEVMKLYQFPVHVVGYNWLGSNILSAKRLGEEVDRIIDKYQTQGMKCSKVILVTHSMGGLVARYYSECLEGRDKIYGIVHGVMPSVGAAATYTRMKRGTENTESGLAGAVGYLTSHILGRNAAEMVAIGSQSSGALELLPANNYGDDWLKVVDRDGSILTLPADLPVGEDGKKENCLYSGLYLNRDKWWKLMDENLLNPFNTTLNKRQIDSDWLEYENLIKDNVKPFQEQLADKYHPYTYSFYGKAKGGELSAAYRTQETAVWSGALASGQIGETPPAPKMNDERLYLSEVSADRTVKDELSPEEQAWAFKGDNNVVYGWVGQRFTLRDACENGDGTVPLRAGQIVHENIRERLAVQVLHEAAYRDTLSQAFALRSIIKIAQQVNYDEKMVFA
;
A
#
# COMPACT_ATOMS: atom_id res chain seq x y z
N MET A 1 -3.42 38.54 -0.27
CA MET A 1 -4.26 39.50 0.48
C MET A 1 -4.82 40.51 -0.51
N SER A 2 -6.14 40.53 -0.72
CA SER A 2 -6.80 41.60 -1.47
C SER A 2 -7.54 42.45 -0.46
N THR A 3 -7.08 43.68 -0.24
CA THR A 3 -7.76 44.61 0.66
C THR A 3 -8.72 45.45 -0.16
N THR A 4 -10.03 45.22 -0.01
CA THR A 4 -11.05 46.10 -0.58
C THR A 4 -11.37 47.16 0.45
N MET A 5 -11.07 48.43 0.14
CA MET A 5 -11.44 49.56 0.99
C MET A 5 -12.72 50.20 0.47
N HIS A 6 -13.78 50.18 1.26
CA HIS A 6 -14.97 50.97 1.00
C HIS A 6 -14.84 52.33 1.69
N MET A 7 -15.15 53.40 0.97
CA MET A 7 -15.06 54.76 1.48
C MET A 7 -16.36 55.50 1.15
N ASP A 8 -17.18 55.76 2.17
CA ASP A 8 -18.37 56.60 2.01
C ASP A 8 -17.93 58.07 1.91
N ARG A 9 -18.31 58.75 0.83
CA ARG A 9 -17.90 60.13 0.54
C ARG A 9 -18.76 61.17 1.26
N ALA A 10 -19.83 60.78 1.94
CA ALA A 10 -20.82 61.71 2.47
C ALA A 10 -20.57 62.18 3.92
N ASP A 11 -19.81 61.46 4.75
CA ASP A 11 -19.70 61.76 6.18
C ASP A 11 -18.35 62.35 6.63
N LYS A 12 -18.41 63.26 7.63
CA LYS A 12 -17.23 63.92 8.24
C LYS A 12 -16.29 62.95 8.98
N ASN A 13 -16.75 61.72 9.25
CA ASN A 13 -15.97 60.64 9.83
C ASN A 13 -15.68 59.58 8.75
N LYS A 14 -14.47 59.59 8.20
CA LYS A 14 -14.02 58.59 7.22
C LYS A 14 -13.81 57.24 7.92
N VAL A 15 -14.81 56.38 7.91
CA VAL A 15 -14.68 54.98 8.33
C VAL A 15 -14.22 54.19 7.11
N GLY A 16 -13.00 53.65 7.16
CA GLY A 16 -12.53 52.68 6.17
C GLY A 16 -12.73 51.27 6.72
N THR A 17 -13.54 50.46 6.05
CA THR A 17 -13.65 49.02 6.31
C THR A 17 -12.67 48.27 5.41
N ALA A 18 -11.88 47.38 6.01
CA ALA A 18 -11.00 46.45 5.31
C ALA A 18 -11.44 45.03 5.64
N GLU A 19 -11.83 44.26 4.62
CA GLU A 19 -12.09 42.83 4.78
C GLU A 19 -10.75 42.08 4.77
N ILE A 20 -10.42 41.44 5.89
CA ILE A 20 -9.28 40.52 5.99
C ILE A 20 -9.86 39.11 5.92
N GLU A 21 -9.49 38.35 4.89
CA GLU A 21 -9.85 36.93 4.79
C GLU A 21 -9.02 36.12 5.82
N ASP A 22 -9.65 35.73 6.92
CA ASP A 22 -9.09 34.77 7.91
C ASP A 22 -9.16 33.34 7.36
N LEU A 23 -8.26 33.02 6.43
CA LEU A 23 -8.18 31.70 5.79
C LEU A 23 -7.54 30.68 6.75
N ARG A 24 -8.27 29.60 7.00
CA ARG A 24 -7.83 28.48 7.85
C ARG A 24 -7.82 27.19 7.05
N VAL A 25 -6.69 26.49 7.10
CA VAL A 25 -6.40 25.34 6.26
C VAL A 25 -6.22 24.09 7.13
N ILE A 26 -6.87 23.00 6.74
CA ILE A 26 -6.68 21.66 7.31
C ILE A 26 -6.20 20.77 6.17
N PRO A 27 -4.88 20.60 5.98
CA PRO A 27 -4.36 19.76 4.91
C PRO A 27 -4.81 18.31 5.08
N VAL A 28 -5.27 17.70 3.99
CA VAL A 28 -5.57 16.26 3.94
C VAL A 28 -4.43 15.58 3.20
N ILE A 29 -3.61 14.80 3.90
CA ILE A 29 -2.44 14.13 3.33
C ILE A 29 -2.79 12.68 2.99
N PHE A 30 -2.69 12.34 1.71
CA PHE A 30 -2.81 10.97 1.23
C PHE A 30 -1.47 10.23 1.25
N LEU A 31 -1.45 9.04 1.85
CA LEU A 31 -0.34 8.09 1.79
C LEU A 31 -0.72 6.87 0.95
N PRO A 32 0.06 6.56 -0.12
CA PRO A 32 -0.18 5.39 -0.94
C PRO A 32 0.16 4.08 -0.20
N GLY A 33 -0.16 2.95 -0.82
CA GLY A 33 0.24 1.62 -0.35
C GLY A 33 1.61 1.18 -0.83
N ILE A 34 1.95 -0.08 -0.55
CA ILE A 34 3.10 -0.76 -1.16
C ILE A 34 3.01 -0.66 -2.69
N MET A 35 4.14 -0.36 -3.35
CA MET A 35 4.22 -0.13 -4.80
C MET A 35 3.39 1.06 -5.34
N GLY A 36 2.76 1.83 -4.45
CA GLY A 36 1.92 2.94 -4.83
C GLY A 36 2.67 4.24 -5.12
N THR A 37 3.96 4.30 -4.79
CA THR A 37 4.84 5.45 -5.08
C THR A 37 5.74 5.15 -6.27
N ASN A 38 5.88 6.13 -7.16
CA ASN A 38 6.84 6.09 -8.25
C ASN A 38 8.28 6.22 -7.73
N LEU A 39 9.21 5.41 -8.25
CA LEU A 39 10.62 5.37 -7.88
C LEU A 39 11.53 5.52 -9.10
N LYS A 40 12.63 6.24 -8.92
CA LYS A 40 13.71 6.41 -9.90
C LYS A 40 15.05 6.09 -9.26
N VAL A 41 16.05 5.83 -10.10
CA VAL A 41 17.42 5.60 -9.65
C VAL A 41 17.90 6.82 -8.87
N LYS A 42 18.51 6.57 -7.70
CA LYS A 42 19.23 7.57 -6.94
C LYS A 42 20.52 7.91 -7.73
N PRO A 43 20.69 9.14 -8.23
CA PRO A 43 21.88 9.52 -8.99
C PRO A 43 23.15 9.30 -8.15
N LYS A 44 24.25 8.89 -8.80
CA LYS A 44 25.57 8.86 -8.15
C LYS A 44 26.21 10.26 -8.07
N ASP A 45 25.85 11.14 -9.01
CA ASP A 45 26.23 12.55 -9.11
C ASP A 45 24.96 13.39 -9.41
N ASP A 46 24.95 14.68 -9.10
CA ASP A 46 23.79 15.62 -9.14
C ASP A 46 23.10 15.85 -10.52
N GLY A 47 23.26 14.94 -11.48
CA GLY A 47 22.58 14.99 -12.78
C GLY A 47 21.07 14.71 -12.68
N GLU A 48 20.28 15.54 -13.37
CA GLU A 48 18.81 15.51 -13.36
C GLU A 48 18.19 14.30 -14.09
N ASP A 49 18.94 13.63 -14.98
CA ASP A 49 18.45 12.52 -15.82
C ASP A 49 18.44 11.16 -15.09
N SER A 50 17.73 11.11 -13.96
CA SER A 50 17.50 9.86 -13.23
C SER A 50 16.46 8.98 -13.93
N ILE A 51 16.86 7.75 -14.26
CA ILE A 51 16.03 6.74 -14.94
C ILE A 51 14.90 6.27 -14.01
N ALA A 52 13.67 6.22 -14.50
CA ALA A 52 12.54 5.65 -13.78
C ALA A 52 12.74 4.13 -13.59
N VAL A 53 12.62 3.66 -12.36
CA VAL A 53 12.67 2.22 -12.03
C VAL A 53 11.25 1.67 -11.90
N TRP A 54 10.39 2.45 -11.26
CA TRP A 54 9.00 2.12 -11.00
C TRP A 54 8.17 3.36 -11.28
N ARG A 55 7.57 3.50 -12.45
CA ARG A 55 6.63 4.59 -12.71
C ARG A 55 5.37 4.03 -13.30
N TYR A 56 4.24 4.25 -12.62
CA TYR A 56 2.96 3.72 -13.04
C TYR A 56 2.06 4.87 -13.52
N ASP A 57 2.22 5.26 -14.78
CA ASP A 57 1.43 6.33 -15.40
C ASP A 57 0.23 5.79 -16.20
N SER A 58 0.34 4.56 -16.70
CA SER A 58 -0.67 3.91 -17.53
C SER A 58 -0.66 2.40 -17.33
N LYS A 59 -1.71 1.72 -17.82
CA LYS A 59 -1.84 0.25 -17.79
C LYS A 59 -0.67 -0.49 -18.45
N THR A 60 0.14 0.18 -19.27
CA THR A 60 1.28 -0.42 -19.96
C THR A 60 2.63 -0.08 -19.33
N SER A 61 2.71 0.90 -18.42
CA SER A 61 3.99 1.42 -17.90
C SER A 61 4.86 0.36 -17.22
N LEU A 62 4.26 -0.67 -16.62
CA LEU A 62 4.98 -1.71 -15.90
C LEU A 62 5.05 -3.05 -16.66
N LEU A 63 4.63 -3.12 -17.94
CA LEU A 63 4.69 -4.35 -18.74
C LEU A 63 6.12 -4.89 -18.91
N GLY A 64 7.14 -4.02 -18.85
CA GLY A 64 8.54 -4.45 -18.89
C GLY A 64 8.86 -5.49 -17.80
N TRP A 65 8.26 -5.34 -16.61
CA TRP A 65 8.48 -6.23 -15.47
C TRP A 65 7.87 -7.63 -15.62
N THR A 66 7.00 -7.84 -16.60
CA THR A 66 6.44 -9.17 -16.92
C THR A 66 7.34 -9.97 -17.86
N LEU A 67 8.33 -9.33 -18.50
CA LEU A 67 9.23 -9.98 -19.45
C LEU A 67 10.20 -10.95 -18.73
N PRO A 68 10.63 -12.05 -19.40
CA PRO A 68 11.65 -12.94 -18.84
C PRO A 68 12.96 -12.24 -18.45
N SER A 69 13.31 -11.14 -19.13
CA SER A 69 14.49 -10.31 -18.83
C SER A 69 14.41 -9.64 -17.45
N SER A 70 13.20 -9.41 -16.93
CA SER A 70 12.97 -8.85 -15.59
C SER A 70 12.84 -9.95 -14.53
N GLY A 71 13.73 -10.95 -14.60
CA GLY A 71 13.82 -12.04 -13.64
C GLY A 71 14.51 -11.66 -12.32
N PRO A 72 14.89 -12.64 -11.48
CA PRO A 72 15.44 -12.40 -10.14
C PRO A 72 16.64 -11.45 -10.11
N LYS A 73 17.60 -11.60 -11.03
CA LYS A 73 18.79 -10.74 -11.10
C LYS A 73 18.45 -9.27 -11.31
N GLU A 74 17.54 -8.99 -12.25
CA GLU A 74 17.18 -7.62 -12.58
C GLU A 74 16.37 -6.96 -11.47
N ARG A 75 15.46 -7.71 -10.85
CA ARG A 75 14.71 -7.29 -9.66
C ARG A 75 15.64 -6.97 -8.49
N LYS A 76 16.56 -7.88 -8.15
CA LYS A 76 17.59 -7.67 -7.11
C LYS A 76 18.42 -6.41 -7.39
N ARG A 77 18.78 -6.17 -8.65
CA ARG A 77 19.61 -5.03 -9.06
C ARG A 77 18.89 -3.69 -8.94
N LEU A 78 17.68 -3.60 -9.48
CA LEU A 78 16.94 -2.34 -9.67
C LEU A 78 16.04 -1.98 -8.49
N LEU A 79 15.35 -2.94 -7.89
CA LEU A 79 14.41 -2.73 -6.79
C LEU A 79 15.12 -2.85 -5.44
N HIS A 80 16.10 -1.99 -5.22
CA HIS A 80 16.90 -1.94 -3.99
C HIS A 80 16.65 -0.63 -3.24
N PRO A 81 16.30 -0.66 -1.93
CA PRO A 81 15.88 0.52 -1.19
C PRO A 81 16.90 1.65 -1.22
N ASP A 82 18.19 1.36 -1.04
CA ASP A 82 19.24 2.40 -1.01
C ASP A 82 19.61 3.00 -2.39
N ARG A 83 19.12 2.40 -3.48
CA ARG A 83 19.48 2.78 -4.85
C ARG A 83 18.38 3.55 -5.56
N VAL A 84 17.24 3.75 -4.90
CA VAL A 84 16.08 4.44 -5.46
C VAL A 84 15.67 5.62 -4.60
N LYS A 85 14.98 6.56 -5.22
CA LYS A 85 14.30 7.66 -4.56
C LYS A 85 12.95 7.91 -5.22
N ILE A 86 12.10 8.69 -4.57
CA ILE A 86 10.78 9.05 -5.09
C ILE A 86 10.92 9.77 -6.44
N ASP A 87 10.03 9.41 -7.36
CA ASP A 87 9.91 10.04 -8.67
C ASP A 87 8.62 10.84 -8.76
N ASN A 88 8.71 12.15 -8.53
CA ASN A 88 7.57 13.08 -8.58
C ASN A 88 7.17 13.51 -10.01
N ARG A 89 7.75 12.90 -11.04
CA ARG A 89 7.46 13.20 -12.46
C ARG A 89 6.28 12.39 -13.01
N GLY A 90 5.58 11.63 -12.18
CA GLY A 90 4.42 10.85 -12.58
C GLY A 90 3.28 11.71 -13.14
N LEU A 91 2.38 11.05 -13.86
CA LEU A 91 1.19 11.64 -14.44
C LEU A 91 0.27 12.19 -13.34
N ILE A 92 -0.24 13.41 -13.55
CA ILE A 92 -1.22 14.04 -12.67
C ILE A 92 -2.49 14.26 -13.49
N PRO A 93 -3.65 13.73 -13.07
CA PRO A 93 -4.91 14.00 -13.75
C PRO A 93 -5.23 15.50 -13.73
N MET A 94 -5.64 16.01 -14.88
CA MET A 94 -6.22 17.34 -15.01
C MET A 94 -7.50 17.43 -14.17
N SER A 95 -7.77 18.60 -13.59
CA SER A 95 -9.03 18.80 -12.89
C SER A 95 -10.20 18.79 -13.89
N PRO A 96 -11.43 18.44 -13.46
CA PRO A 96 -12.59 18.47 -14.34
C PRO A 96 -12.85 19.84 -14.99
N ASP A 97 -12.50 20.93 -14.28
CA ASP A 97 -12.67 22.29 -14.78
C ASP A 97 -11.63 22.63 -15.86
N VAL A 98 -10.37 22.21 -15.67
CA VAL A 98 -9.32 22.31 -16.71
C VAL A 98 -9.75 21.50 -17.94
N GLN A 99 -10.17 20.25 -17.73
CA GLN A 99 -10.58 19.36 -18.81
C GLN A 99 -11.75 19.94 -19.60
N LYS A 100 -12.78 20.46 -18.91
CA LYS A 100 -13.92 21.12 -19.56
C LYS A 100 -13.50 22.35 -20.36
N HIS A 101 -12.53 23.13 -19.87
CA HIS A 101 -12.03 24.29 -20.59
C HIS A 101 -11.21 23.88 -21.82
N ILE A 102 -10.38 22.84 -21.72
CA ILE A 102 -9.68 22.23 -22.85
C ILE A 102 -10.68 21.69 -23.89
N ASP A 103 -11.70 20.94 -23.45
CA ASP A 103 -12.73 20.39 -24.33
C ASP A 103 -13.48 21.52 -25.06
N LEU A 104 -13.72 22.65 -24.40
CA LEU A 104 -14.30 23.84 -25.01
C LEU A 104 -13.37 24.47 -26.05
N VAL A 105 -12.06 24.58 -25.76
CA VAL A 105 -11.06 25.06 -26.73
C VAL A 105 -11.01 24.13 -27.94
N ILE A 106 -11.03 22.82 -27.74
CA ILE A 106 -11.11 21.83 -28.83
C ILE A 106 -12.40 22.04 -29.62
N ALA A 107 -13.56 22.14 -28.96
CA ALA A 107 -14.83 22.29 -29.67
C ALA A 107 -14.97 23.61 -30.44
N THR A 108 -14.31 24.69 -30.01
CA THR A 108 -14.51 26.04 -30.55
C THR A 108 -13.36 26.58 -31.39
N GLN A 109 -12.15 26.07 -31.21
CA GLN A 109 -10.92 26.62 -31.80
C GLN A 109 -10.09 25.56 -32.56
N TYR A 110 -10.63 24.35 -32.78
CA TYR A 110 -9.94 23.35 -33.59
C TYR A 110 -9.71 23.87 -35.02
N PRO A 111 -8.47 23.79 -35.56
CA PRO A 111 -8.15 24.28 -36.89
C PRO A 111 -8.98 23.60 -37.96
N SER A 112 -9.50 24.38 -38.92
CA SER A 112 -10.21 23.82 -40.07
C SER A 112 -9.22 23.16 -41.06
N ASN A 113 -7.97 23.61 -41.05
CA ASN A 113 -6.88 23.03 -41.82
C ASN A 113 -5.66 22.72 -40.94
N ILE A 114 -5.47 21.45 -40.60
CA ILE A 114 -4.35 20.98 -39.77
C ILE A 114 -2.96 21.17 -40.40
N ALA A 115 -2.88 21.45 -41.71
CA ALA A 115 -1.61 21.74 -42.39
C ALA A 115 -1.21 23.22 -42.28
N ASP A 116 -2.11 24.10 -41.83
CA ASP A 116 -1.82 25.51 -41.59
C ASP A 116 -1.07 25.68 -40.26
N LYS A 117 0.19 26.11 -40.35
CA LYS A 117 1.06 26.27 -39.19
C LYS A 117 0.61 27.36 -38.23
N GLU A 118 0.01 28.44 -38.73
CA GLU A 118 -0.42 29.56 -37.89
C GLU A 118 -1.74 29.26 -37.16
N GLU A 119 -2.66 28.53 -37.78
CA GLU A 119 -3.86 28.03 -37.10
C GLU A 119 -3.50 27.00 -36.03
N MET A 120 -2.60 26.07 -36.35
CA MET A 120 -2.11 25.07 -35.39
C MET A 120 -1.36 25.70 -34.21
N GLU A 121 -0.55 26.73 -34.45
CA GLU A 121 0.17 27.44 -33.38
C GLU A 121 -0.79 28.20 -32.46
N ARG A 122 -1.81 28.89 -33.01
CA ARG A 122 -2.85 29.55 -32.22
C ARG A 122 -3.66 28.56 -31.39
N PHE A 123 -4.07 27.44 -31.98
CA PHE A 123 -4.77 26.37 -31.27
C PHE A 123 -3.91 25.78 -30.15
N THR A 124 -2.63 25.51 -30.42
CA THR A 124 -1.67 25.00 -29.40
C THR A 124 -1.51 25.99 -28.26
N LYS A 125 -1.39 27.30 -28.55
CA LYS A 125 -1.30 28.35 -27.54
C LYS A 125 -2.59 28.48 -26.72
N ALA A 126 -3.75 28.29 -27.33
CA ALA A 126 -5.03 28.28 -26.62
C ALA A 126 -5.17 27.07 -25.68
N LEU A 127 -4.71 25.89 -26.10
CA LEU A 127 -4.64 24.70 -25.24
C LEU A 127 -3.68 24.90 -24.05
N LEU A 128 -2.47 25.41 -24.30
CA LEU A 128 -1.50 25.71 -23.24
C LEU A 128 -2.06 26.75 -22.27
N LYS A 129 -2.71 27.80 -22.78
CA LYS A 129 -3.36 28.80 -21.94
C LYS A 129 -4.50 28.20 -21.12
N ALA A 130 -5.29 27.28 -21.69
CA ALA A 130 -6.37 26.60 -20.99
C ALA A 130 -5.88 25.68 -19.88
N GLU A 131 -4.69 25.09 -20.06
CA GLU A 131 -3.99 24.29 -19.05
C GLU A 131 -3.31 25.18 -17.97
N GLU A 132 -2.87 26.37 -18.35
CA GLU A 132 -2.17 27.32 -17.48
C GLU A 132 -3.09 28.30 -16.72
N GLU A 133 -4.31 28.53 -17.20
CA GLU A 133 -5.24 29.53 -16.67
C GLU A 133 -5.43 29.35 -15.16
N ASP A 134 -5.38 30.49 -14.46
CA ASP A 134 -5.27 30.61 -13.00
C ASP A 134 -6.49 30.02 -12.28
N HIS A 135 -6.50 28.69 -12.14
CA HIS A 135 -7.59 28.00 -11.46
C HIS A 135 -7.65 28.44 -9.99
N PRO A 136 -8.84 28.78 -9.45
CA PRO A 136 -9.01 29.18 -8.06
C PRO A 136 -8.36 28.21 -7.05
N GLU A 137 -8.36 26.90 -7.34
CA GLU A 137 -7.65 25.87 -6.57
C GLU A 137 -6.13 26.12 -6.52
N LYS A 138 -5.50 26.34 -7.70
CA LYS A 138 -4.06 26.56 -7.85
C LYS A 138 -3.63 27.85 -7.15
N LYS A 139 -4.45 28.90 -7.23
CA LYS A 139 -4.20 30.18 -6.55
C LYS A 139 -4.22 30.03 -5.02
N LEU A 140 -5.10 29.19 -4.50
CA LEU A 140 -5.25 29.00 -3.06
C LEU A 140 -4.24 28.00 -2.47
N PHE A 141 -3.89 26.94 -3.20
CA PHE A 141 -3.13 25.81 -2.66
C PHE A 141 -1.78 25.54 -3.34
N GLY A 142 -1.49 26.22 -4.46
CA GLY A 142 -0.41 25.88 -5.38
C GLY A 142 -0.79 24.73 -6.33
N SER A 143 0.13 24.34 -7.21
CA SER A 143 -0.16 23.29 -8.20
C SER A 143 -0.34 21.92 -7.52
N ARG A 144 -1.10 21.01 -8.17
CA ARG A 144 -1.20 19.61 -7.73
C ARG A 144 0.17 18.91 -7.71
N ARG A 145 1.10 19.32 -8.58
CA ARG A 145 2.49 18.83 -8.58
C ARG A 145 3.24 19.24 -7.31
N ASP A 146 3.12 20.50 -6.88
CA ASP A 146 3.74 20.99 -5.63
C ASP A 146 3.13 20.35 -4.37
N ARG A 147 1.94 19.77 -4.50
CA ARG A 147 1.25 18.99 -3.48
C ARG A 147 1.53 17.49 -3.57
N GLY A 148 2.51 17.08 -4.39
CA GLY A 148 3.02 15.71 -4.44
C GLY A 148 2.24 14.73 -5.32
N TRP A 149 1.23 15.17 -6.09
CA TRP A 149 0.36 14.23 -6.81
C TRP A 149 1.09 13.37 -7.86
N GLY A 150 2.22 13.85 -8.38
CA GLY A 150 3.06 13.10 -9.31
C GLY A 150 3.93 12.02 -8.64
N GLU A 151 3.93 11.91 -7.31
CA GLU A 151 4.70 10.90 -6.58
C GLU A 151 4.03 9.52 -6.61
N VAL A 152 2.74 9.44 -6.91
CA VAL A 152 1.97 8.19 -6.80
C VAL A 152 1.60 7.60 -8.16
N ALA A 153 1.25 6.31 -8.14
CA ALA A 153 0.70 5.59 -9.27
C ALA A 153 -0.62 6.22 -9.74
N ALA A 154 -0.61 6.89 -10.89
CA ALA A 154 -1.77 7.59 -11.40
C ALA A 154 -2.97 6.68 -11.69
N PRO A 155 -2.80 5.46 -12.28
CA PRO A 155 -3.90 4.53 -12.50
C PRO A 155 -4.58 4.05 -11.20
N SER A 156 -3.84 4.00 -10.08
CA SER A 156 -4.36 3.53 -8.80
C SER A 156 -5.03 4.65 -8.01
N TYR A 157 -4.44 5.84 -7.97
CA TYR A 157 -4.85 6.90 -7.05
C TYR A 157 -5.30 8.20 -7.71
N GLY A 158 -4.92 8.45 -8.97
CA GLY A 158 -5.14 9.75 -9.60
C GLY A 158 -6.62 10.16 -9.63
N ALA A 159 -7.50 9.26 -10.06
CA ALA A 159 -8.94 9.52 -10.10
C ALA A 159 -9.54 9.76 -8.70
N PHE A 160 -9.07 9.01 -7.69
CA PHE A 160 -9.50 9.20 -6.31
C PHE A 160 -9.05 10.56 -5.74
N LEU A 161 -7.78 10.93 -5.95
CA LEU A 161 -7.25 12.22 -5.48
C LEU A 161 -8.01 13.39 -6.10
N ASP A 162 -8.33 13.30 -7.40
CA ASP A 162 -9.15 14.30 -8.09
C ASP A 162 -10.57 14.37 -7.53
N ALA A 163 -11.24 13.22 -7.37
CA ALA A 163 -12.58 13.14 -6.79
C ALA A 163 -12.61 13.70 -5.35
N LEU A 164 -11.61 13.37 -4.53
CA LEU A 164 -11.49 13.84 -3.17
C LEU A 164 -11.25 15.35 -3.11
N GLN A 165 -10.31 15.88 -3.91
CA GLN A 165 -10.07 17.32 -3.96
C GLN A 165 -11.30 18.08 -4.45
N THR A 166 -12.00 17.53 -5.44
CA THR A 166 -13.24 18.08 -5.97
C THR A 166 -14.31 18.16 -4.89
N ALA A 167 -14.52 17.09 -4.12
CA ALA A 167 -15.47 17.07 -3.02
C ALA A 167 -15.10 18.02 -1.86
N LEU A 168 -13.80 18.15 -1.57
CA LEU A 168 -13.26 18.97 -0.47
C LEU A 168 -13.06 20.45 -0.82
N TYR A 169 -13.20 20.83 -2.09
CA TYR A 169 -13.01 22.20 -2.57
C TYR A 169 -14.17 22.73 -3.41
N ARG A 170 -14.45 22.08 -4.54
CA ARG A 170 -15.46 22.54 -5.52
C ARG A 170 -16.88 22.30 -5.03
N ASP A 171 -17.15 21.10 -4.53
CA ASP A 171 -18.51 20.64 -4.20
C ASP A 171 -18.86 20.82 -2.72
N LYS A 172 -17.92 21.35 -1.92
CA LYS A 172 -18.11 21.58 -0.48
C LYS A 172 -19.15 22.69 -0.22
N PRO A 173 -19.97 22.58 0.84
CA PRO A 173 -20.91 23.64 1.20
C PRO A 173 -20.16 24.93 1.57
N THR A 174 -20.78 26.09 1.33
CA THR A 174 -20.16 27.40 1.60
C THR A 174 -21.08 28.29 2.42
N LYS A 175 -20.55 29.37 3.01
CA LYS A 175 -21.40 30.37 3.70
C LYS A 175 -22.38 31.09 2.76
N LYS A 176 -22.04 31.20 1.47
CA LYS A 176 -22.83 31.96 0.49
C LYS A 176 -23.96 31.14 -0.11
N ASP A 177 -23.81 29.82 -0.14
CA ASP A 177 -24.78 28.88 -0.69
C ASP A 177 -24.92 27.67 0.24
N ASN A 178 -26.10 27.53 0.83
CA ASN A 178 -26.46 26.42 1.72
C ASN A 178 -27.00 25.20 0.96
N THR A 179 -27.11 25.26 -0.37
CA THR A 179 -27.54 24.12 -1.17
C THR A 179 -26.46 23.04 -1.14
N LEU A 180 -26.80 21.85 -0.64
CA LEU A 180 -25.87 20.72 -0.65
C LEU A 180 -25.74 20.18 -2.07
N SER A 181 -24.49 19.92 -2.48
CA SER A 181 -24.25 19.15 -3.70
C SER A 181 -24.71 17.70 -3.49
N ALA A 182 -24.96 16.97 -4.58
CA ALA A 182 -25.49 15.61 -4.54
C ALA A 182 -24.66 14.65 -3.66
N ILE A 183 -23.33 14.82 -3.63
CA ILE A 183 -22.45 13.99 -2.80
C ILE A 183 -22.65 14.26 -1.31
N TYR A 184 -22.79 15.53 -0.89
CA TYR A 184 -23.02 15.88 0.51
C TYR A 184 -24.43 15.54 0.96
N GLN A 185 -25.44 15.78 0.12
CA GLN A 185 -26.82 15.39 0.40
C GLN A 185 -26.91 13.89 0.65
N LYS A 186 -26.29 13.08 -0.21
CA LYS A 186 -26.24 11.63 -0.04
C LYS A 186 -25.53 11.20 1.25
N LEU A 187 -24.44 11.87 1.63
CA LEU A 187 -23.71 11.56 2.87
C LEU A 187 -24.53 11.83 4.14
N VAL A 188 -25.45 12.81 4.10
CA VAL A 188 -26.35 13.15 5.20
C VAL A 188 -27.56 12.21 5.23
N ASP A 189 -28.16 11.96 4.07
CA ASP A 189 -29.43 11.23 3.97
C ASP A 189 -29.28 9.72 4.12
N GLU A 190 -28.15 9.15 3.70
CA GLU A 190 -27.98 7.70 3.59
C GLU A 190 -26.92 7.14 4.57
N PRO A 191 -27.25 6.09 5.33
CA PRO A 191 -26.25 5.33 6.09
C PRO A 191 -25.29 4.60 5.12
N LEU A 192 -24.03 4.45 5.51
CA LEU A 192 -23.02 3.76 4.69
C LEU A 192 -23.00 2.23 4.93
N GLY A 193 -23.68 1.76 5.96
CA GLY A 193 -23.65 0.36 6.39
C GLY A 193 -22.41 0.03 7.22
N LEU A 194 -22.06 0.90 8.19
CA LEU A 194 -20.91 0.67 9.07
C LEU A 194 -21.06 -0.64 9.85
N GLU A 195 -19.96 -1.36 10.00
CA GLU A 195 -19.90 -2.54 10.89
C GLU A 195 -19.77 -2.11 12.36
N PHE A 196 -19.13 -0.97 12.60
CA PHE A 196 -18.91 -0.40 13.92
C PHE A 196 -18.92 1.12 13.88
N GLY A 197 -19.46 1.76 14.91
CA GLY A 197 -19.51 3.22 15.06
C GLY A 197 -20.86 3.82 14.67
N VAL A 198 -20.95 5.16 14.73
CA VAL A 198 -22.21 5.89 14.48
C VAL A 198 -22.43 6.09 12.98
N ASP A 199 -23.38 5.33 12.43
CA ASP A 199 -23.70 5.35 11.00
C ASP A 199 -24.66 6.47 10.57
N SER A 200 -24.41 7.69 11.03
CA SER A 200 -24.98 8.92 10.45
C SER A 200 -23.96 10.05 10.27
N LEU A 201 -24.28 11.05 9.45
CA LEU A 201 -23.60 12.34 9.40
C LEU A 201 -24.67 13.43 9.59
N ASP A 202 -24.60 14.14 10.70
CA ASP A 202 -25.53 15.25 10.99
C ASP A 202 -25.08 16.51 10.21
N GLU A 203 -26.03 17.32 9.71
CA GLU A 203 -25.73 18.57 8.98
C GLU A 203 -24.85 19.54 9.77
N THR A 204 -24.90 19.52 11.09
CA THR A 204 -24.02 20.31 11.97
C THR A 204 -22.54 20.00 11.73
N TYR A 205 -22.20 18.78 11.29
CA TYR A 205 -20.83 18.44 10.91
C TYR A 205 -20.36 19.19 9.66
N LEU A 206 -21.27 19.68 8.83
CA LEU A 206 -20.93 20.39 7.58
C LEU A 206 -20.50 21.83 7.82
N GLU A 207 -20.71 22.39 9.02
CA GLU A 207 -20.26 23.75 9.35
C GLU A 207 -18.74 23.88 9.21
N VAL A 208 -17.96 22.86 9.58
CA VAL A 208 -16.50 22.88 9.38
C VAL A 208 -16.14 22.95 7.89
N MET A 209 -16.95 22.34 7.03
CA MET A 209 -16.73 22.37 5.58
C MET A 209 -16.99 23.76 4.99
N LYS A 210 -17.91 24.53 5.59
CA LYS A 210 -18.17 25.92 5.20
C LYS A 210 -17.06 26.87 5.63
N LEU A 211 -16.41 26.59 6.75
CA LEU A 211 -15.45 27.47 7.42
C LEU A 211 -13.99 27.27 7.01
N TYR A 212 -13.58 26.03 6.73
CA TYR A 212 -12.18 25.68 6.51
C TYR A 212 -11.89 25.29 5.05
N GLN A 213 -10.61 25.29 4.71
CA GLN A 213 -10.08 24.87 3.40
C GLN A 213 -9.31 23.56 3.54
N PHE A 214 -9.50 22.63 2.59
CA PHE A 214 -9.00 21.25 2.68
C PHE A 214 -8.18 20.87 1.43
N PRO A 215 -6.93 21.36 1.30
CA PRO A 215 -6.06 20.96 0.21
C PRO A 215 -5.59 19.51 0.39
N VAL A 216 -5.71 18.72 -0.67
CA VAL A 216 -5.24 17.33 -0.72
C VAL A 216 -3.77 17.27 -1.09
N HIS A 217 -2.91 16.84 -0.18
CA HIS A 217 -1.50 16.56 -0.47
C HIS A 217 -1.28 15.06 -0.62
N VAL A 218 -0.17 14.71 -1.24
CA VAL A 218 0.30 13.35 -1.37
C VAL A 218 1.71 13.30 -0.81
N VAL A 219 1.96 12.33 0.05
CA VAL A 219 3.30 12.04 0.54
C VAL A 219 3.65 10.62 0.11
N GLY A 220 4.33 10.53 -1.03
CA GLY A 220 4.95 9.31 -1.49
C GLY A 220 6.16 8.94 -0.63
N TYR A 221 6.44 7.66 -0.58
CA TYR A 221 7.57 7.11 0.17
C TYR A 221 8.24 5.94 -0.57
N ASN A 222 9.48 5.65 -0.20
CA ASN A 222 10.22 4.50 -0.72
C ASN A 222 9.70 3.21 -0.08
N TRP A 223 8.69 2.60 -0.70
CA TRP A 223 8.03 1.38 -0.23
C TRP A 223 8.94 0.14 -0.20
N LEU A 224 10.15 0.20 -0.78
CA LEU A 224 11.16 -0.86 -0.63
C LEU A 224 11.91 -0.75 0.71
N GLY A 225 12.08 0.46 1.22
CA GLY A 225 12.81 0.73 2.47
C GLY A 225 11.92 0.57 3.70
N SER A 226 12.50 0.74 4.89
CA SER A 226 11.76 0.60 6.14
C SER A 226 10.66 1.65 6.26
N ASN A 227 9.50 1.24 6.77
CA ASN A 227 8.42 2.15 7.10
C ASN A 227 8.79 3.09 8.27
N ILE A 228 9.81 2.80 9.08
CA ILE A 228 10.38 3.74 10.05
C ILE A 228 10.93 4.98 9.34
N LEU A 229 11.73 4.78 8.28
CA LEU A 229 12.28 5.88 7.48
C LEU A 229 11.18 6.62 6.71
N SER A 230 10.19 5.87 6.21
CA SER A 230 9.03 6.45 5.54
C SER A 230 8.19 7.31 6.51
N ALA A 231 8.08 6.91 7.77
CA ALA A 231 7.38 7.68 8.81
C ALA A 231 8.14 8.94 9.22
N LYS A 232 9.48 8.89 9.27
CA LYS A 232 10.32 10.09 9.45
C LYS A 232 10.10 11.09 8.32
N ARG A 233 10.14 10.62 7.07
CA ARG A 233 9.80 11.44 5.91
C ARG A 233 8.39 12.04 6.02
N LEU A 234 7.40 11.24 6.44
CA LEU A 234 6.04 11.77 6.63
C LEU A 234 6.04 12.93 7.63
N GLY A 235 6.77 12.80 8.75
CA GLY A 235 6.91 13.90 9.71
C GLY A 235 7.53 15.17 9.10
N GLU A 236 8.61 15.01 8.33
CA GLU A 236 9.25 16.13 7.62
C GLU A 236 8.30 16.82 6.62
N GLU A 237 7.51 16.04 5.87
CA GLU A 237 6.54 16.59 4.91
C GLU A 237 5.33 17.23 5.61
N VAL A 238 4.87 16.69 6.74
CA VAL A 238 3.81 17.32 7.55
C VAL A 238 4.25 18.70 8.01
N ASP A 239 5.48 18.81 8.53
CA ASP A 239 6.05 20.09 8.98
C ASP A 239 6.18 21.07 7.81
N ARG A 240 6.75 20.62 6.69
CA ARG A 240 6.88 21.43 5.48
C ARG A 240 5.52 21.92 4.95
N ILE A 241 4.48 21.09 4.99
CA ILE A 241 3.13 21.44 4.52
C ILE A 241 2.49 22.46 5.44
N ILE A 242 2.58 22.28 6.76
CA ILE A 242 2.06 23.24 7.75
C ILE A 242 2.78 24.59 7.58
N ASP A 243 4.11 24.59 7.52
CA ASP A 243 4.94 25.79 7.36
C ASP A 243 4.63 26.52 6.04
N LYS A 244 4.41 25.77 4.95
CA LYS A 244 4.01 26.35 3.66
C LYS A 244 2.74 27.20 3.79
N TYR A 245 1.71 26.69 4.47
CA TYR A 245 0.46 27.45 4.60
C TYR A 245 0.58 28.62 5.58
N GLN A 246 1.33 28.44 6.67
CA GLN A 246 1.60 29.52 7.62
C GLN A 246 2.36 30.68 6.98
N THR A 247 3.39 30.38 6.18
CA THR A 247 4.19 31.39 5.46
C THR A 247 3.40 32.11 4.37
N GLN A 248 2.34 31.50 3.84
CA GLN A 248 1.37 32.15 2.94
C GLN A 248 0.34 33.04 3.66
N GLY A 249 0.45 33.17 5.00
CA GLY A 249 -0.44 33.99 5.82
C GLY A 249 -1.75 33.32 6.20
N MET A 250 -1.87 32.00 6.03
CA MET A 250 -3.05 31.22 6.43
C MET A 250 -2.82 30.55 7.80
N LYS A 251 -3.88 30.32 8.58
CA LYS A 251 -3.78 29.52 9.81
C LYS A 251 -3.79 28.03 9.45
N CYS A 252 -2.80 27.30 9.94
CA CYS A 252 -2.68 25.85 9.79
C CYS A 252 -1.93 25.30 11.01
N SER A 253 -2.52 24.35 11.72
CA SER A 253 -1.98 23.82 12.99
C SER A 253 -1.69 22.31 12.89
N LYS A 254 -2.61 21.55 12.28
CA LYS A 254 -2.55 20.09 12.16
C LYS A 254 -3.09 19.62 10.81
N VAL A 255 -2.88 18.34 10.50
CA VAL A 255 -3.31 17.68 9.26
C VAL A 255 -4.30 16.54 9.53
N ILE A 256 -4.99 16.09 8.48
CA ILE A 256 -5.73 14.83 8.47
C ILE A 256 -4.97 13.86 7.56
N LEU A 257 -4.76 12.62 8.01
CA LEU A 257 -4.12 11.60 7.18
C LEU A 257 -5.18 10.68 6.56
N VAL A 258 -5.02 10.38 5.28
CA VAL A 258 -5.80 9.36 4.55
C VAL A 258 -4.80 8.39 3.97
N THR A 259 -5.02 7.10 4.16
CA THR A 259 -4.00 6.10 3.84
C THR A 259 -4.58 4.95 3.05
N HIS A 260 -3.73 4.34 2.23
CA HIS A 260 -4.02 3.09 1.54
C HIS A 260 -3.03 2.01 1.98
N SER A 261 -3.52 0.81 2.29
CA SER A 261 -2.69 -0.38 2.51
C SER A 261 -1.54 -0.11 3.52
N MET A 262 -0.30 -0.42 3.14
CA MET A 262 0.91 -0.23 3.96
C MET A 262 1.17 1.24 4.36
N GLY A 263 0.63 2.23 3.65
CA GLY A 263 0.69 3.63 4.05
C GLY A 263 0.03 3.89 5.40
N GLY A 264 -0.92 3.03 5.79
CA GLY A 264 -1.51 3.05 7.13
C GLY A 264 -0.51 2.70 8.23
N LEU A 265 0.44 1.79 7.97
CA LEU A 265 1.49 1.44 8.91
C LEU A 265 2.50 2.59 9.07
N VAL A 266 2.84 3.28 7.97
CA VAL A 266 3.65 4.50 7.98
C VAL A 266 3.00 5.59 8.82
N ALA A 267 1.71 5.85 8.61
CA ALA A 267 0.96 6.85 9.36
C ALA A 267 0.85 6.51 10.85
N ARG A 268 0.60 5.24 11.20
CA ARG A 268 0.57 4.79 12.59
C ARG A 268 1.93 4.97 13.26
N TYR A 269 3.03 4.61 12.58
CA TYR A 269 4.36 4.75 13.17
C TYR A 269 4.73 6.21 13.38
N TYR A 270 4.42 7.09 12.42
CA TYR A 270 4.60 8.53 12.59
C TYR A 270 3.80 9.07 13.79
N SER A 271 2.51 8.76 13.84
CA SER A 271 1.61 9.21 14.91
C SER A 271 2.08 8.71 16.29
N GLU A 272 2.37 7.41 16.40
CA GLU A 272 2.43 6.72 17.69
C GLU A 272 3.85 6.43 18.18
N CYS A 273 4.85 6.54 17.30
CA CYS A 273 6.25 6.22 17.60
C CYS A 273 7.23 7.37 17.32
N LEU A 274 6.83 8.44 16.59
CA LEU A 274 7.68 9.58 16.23
C LEU A 274 7.10 10.94 16.70
N GLU A 275 6.29 10.94 17.76
CA GLU A 275 5.68 12.15 18.35
C GLU A 275 4.76 12.93 17.38
N GLY A 276 4.37 12.32 16.26
CA GLY A 276 3.54 12.94 15.24
C GLY A 276 2.08 13.15 15.65
N ARG A 277 1.61 12.45 16.70
CA ARG A 277 0.20 12.45 17.14
C ARG A 277 -0.37 13.87 17.26
N ASP A 278 0.36 14.79 17.89
CA ASP A 278 -0.15 16.13 18.18
C ASP A 278 -0.27 17.02 16.94
N LYS A 279 0.31 16.63 15.81
CA LYS A 279 0.21 17.32 14.51
C LYS A 279 -0.91 16.75 13.63
N ILE A 280 -1.69 15.78 14.13
CA ILE A 280 -2.74 15.08 13.38
C ILE A 280 -4.09 15.30 14.09
N TYR A 281 -5.14 15.63 13.33
CA TYR A 281 -6.52 15.64 13.86
C TYR A 281 -7.15 14.24 13.88
N GLY A 282 -6.80 13.40 12.90
CA GLY A 282 -7.30 12.03 12.77
C GLY A 282 -6.75 11.34 11.53
N ILE A 283 -7.01 10.03 11.46
CA ILE A 283 -6.49 9.17 10.39
C ILE A 283 -7.60 8.31 9.81
N VAL A 284 -7.70 8.28 8.48
CA VAL A 284 -8.52 7.35 7.71
C VAL A 284 -7.64 6.24 7.12
N HIS A 285 -7.90 4.99 7.47
CA HIS A 285 -7.22 3.82 6.94
C HIS A 285 -8.09 3.07 5.93
N GLY A 286 -7.60 2.94 4.70
CA GLY A 286 -8.20 2.06 3.69
C GLY A 286 -7.38 0.79 3.53
N VAL A 287 -8.02 -0.37 3.69
CA VAL A 287 -7.47 -1.72 3.44
C VAL A 287 -6.08 -1.96 4.06
N MET A 288 -5.85 -1.46 5.28
CA MET A 288 -4.56 -1.57 5.95
C MET A 288 -4.29 -3.02 6.45
N PRO A 289 -3.13 -3.63 6.13
CA PRO A 289 -2.69 -4.89 6.73
C PRO A 289 -2.14 -4.65 8.15
N SER A 290 -3.04 -4.38 9.10
CA SER A 290 -2.69 -3.78 10.40
C SER A 290 -1.67 -4.56 11.25
N VAL A 291 -1.62 -5.87 11.07
CA VAL A 291 -0.77 -6.82 11.81
C VAL A 291 0.01 -7.77 10.88
N GLY A 292 0.17 -7.37 9.60
CA GLY A 292 0.77 -8.20 8.56
C GLY A 292 -0.23 -9.16 7.90
N ALA A 293 0.25 -10.07 7.04
CA ALA A 293 -0.57 -11.07 6.38
C ALA A 293 0.21 -12.35 6.06
N ALA A 294 -0.38 -13.52 6.27
CA ALA A 294 0.24 -14.81 5.93
C ALA A 294 0.53 -14.93 4.42
N ALA A 295 -0.21 -14.20 3.58
CA ALA A 295 0.06 -14.03 2.16
C ALA A 295 1.51 -13.58 1.84
N THR A 296 2.16 -12.83 2.73
CA THR A 296 3.56 -12.44 2.55
C THR A 296 4.46 -13.67 2.63
N TYR A 297 4.29 -14.53 3.63
CA TYR A 297 5.06 -15.77 3.77
C TYR A 297 4.88 -16.68 2.55
N THR A 298 3.64 -16.89 2.11
CA THR A 298 3.37 -17.80 1.00
C THR A 298 3.87 -17.26 -0.33
N ARG A 299 3.78 -15.95 -0.56
CA ARG A 299 4.42 -15.28 -1.72
C ARG A 299 5.92 -15.50 -1.74
N MET A 300 6.61 -15.44 -0.60
CA MET A 300 8.05 -15.77 -0.54
C MET A 300 8.33 -17.23 -0.92
N LYS A 301 7.40 -18.16 -0.66
CA LYS A 301 7.57 -19.59 -0.95
C LYS A 301 7.16 -20.02 -2.35
N ARG A 302 6.17 -19.36 -2.98
CA ARG A 302 5.61 -19.80 -4.28
C ARG A 302 5.45 -18.72 -5.35
N GLY A 303 5.68 -17.44 -5.04
CA GLY A 303 5.26 -16.33 -5.91
C GLY A 303 3.80 -15.91 -5.69
N THR A 304 3.28 -15.01 -6.51
CA THR A 304 1.91 -14.50 -6.33
C THR A 304 0.84 -15.54 -6.65
N GLU A 305 -0.16 -15.62 -5.79
CA GLU A 305 -1.13 -16.72 -5.70
C GLU A 305 -2.41 -16.51 -6.53
N ASN A 306 -2.74 -15.25 -6.85
CA ASN A 306 -3.99 -14.88 -7.50
C ASN A 306 -3.71 -14.38 -8.92
N THR A 307 -3.81 -15.28 -9.91
CA THR A 307 -3.82 -14.91 -11.33
C THR A 307 -5.19 -14.39 -11.78
N GLU A 308 -6.29 -14.77 -11.10
CA GLU A 308 -7.67 -14.37 -11.43
C GLU A 308 -8.14 -13.04 -10.83
N SER A 309 -7.45 -12.46 -9.84
CA SER A 309 -7.61 -11.01 -9.57
C SER A 309 -7.18 -10.15 -10.78
N GLY A 310 -6.54 -10.78 -11.77
CA GLY A 310 -6.30 -10.26 -13.11
C GLY A 310 -7.53 -10.19 -14.04
N LEU A 311 -8.64 -10.87 -13.74
CA LEU A 311 -9.89 -10.76 -14.50
C LEU A 311 -10.73 -9.52 -14.15
N ALA A 312 -10.42 -8.83 -13.05
CA ALA A 312 -10.99 -7.51 -12.71
C ALA A 312 -10.34 -6.35 -13.52
N GLY A 313 -9.53 -6.68 -14.53
CA GLY A 313 -8.89 -5.77 -15.47
C GLY A 313 -7.37 -5.94 -15.49
N ALA A 314 -6.74 -5.64 -16.64
CA ALA A 314 -5.29 -5.76 -16.91
C ALA A 314 -4.34 -5.16 -15.84
N VAL A 315 -4.85 -4.35 -14.91
CA VAL A 315 -4.14 -3.69 -13.81
C VAL A 315 -3.78 -4.65 -12.66
N GLY A 316 -4.72 -5.51 -12.22
CA GLY A 316 -4.48 -6.49 -11.15
C GLY A 316 -3.59 -7.66 -11.59
N TYR A 317 -3.65 -8.00 -12.87
CA TYR A 317 -2.76 -8.98 -13.50
C TYR A 317 -1.31 -8.49 -13.53
N LEU A 318 -1.09 -7.19 -13.80
CA LEU A 318 0.22 -6.57 -13.76
C LEU A 318 0.79 -6.62 -12.33
N THR A 319 0.13 -6.02 -11.34
CA THR A 319 0.70 -5.88 -9.99
C THR A 319 1.03 -7.22 -9.32
N SER A 320 0.26 -8.28 -9.60
CA SER A 320 0.52 -9.65 -9.13
C SER A 320 1.76 -10.30 -9.77
N HIS A 321 1.98 -10.16 -11.07
CA HIS A 321 3.16 -10.73 -11.76
C HIS A 321 4.43 -9.89 -11.59
N ILE A 322 4.28 -8.62 -11.21
CA ILE A 322 5.40 -7.68 -11.12
C ILE A 322 6.22 -7.85 -9.83
N LEU A 323 5.72 -8.45 -8.74
CA LEU A 323 6.54 -8.71 -7.53
C LEU A 323 7.31 -10.04 -7.55
N GLY A 324 6.73 -11.06 -8.16
CA GLY A 324 7.47 -12.27 -8.49
C GLY A 324 6.54 -13.43 -8.84
N ARG A 325 6.85 -14.10 -9.93
CA ARG A 325 6.10 -15.26 -10.44
C ARG A 325 6.38 -16.54 -9.66
N ASN A 326 7.47 -16.55 -8.90
CA ASN A 326 7.92 -17.68 -8.08
C ASN A 326 8.72 -17.17 -6.87
N ALA A 327 9.15 -18.09 -6.01
CA ALA A 327 9.96 -17.78 -4.84
C ALA A 327 11.23 -16.99 -5.20
N ALA A 328 11.95 -17.35 -6.27
CA ALA A 328 13.21 -16.73 -6.61
C ALA A 328 13.06 -15.23 -6.94
N GLU A 329 11.99 -14.85 -7.64
CA GLU A 329 11.71 -13.44 -7.95
C GLU A 329 11.26 -12.66 -6.72
N MET A 330 10.44 -13.27 -5.85
CA MET A 330 9.98 -12.66 -4.60
C MET A 330 11.14 -12.47 -3.61
N VAL A 331 11.96 -13.51 -3.39
CA VAL A 331 13.13 -13.47 -2.52
C VAL A 331 14.18 -12.47 -3.01
N ALA A 332 14.36 -12.33 -4.32
CA ALA A 332 15.28 -11.33 -4.87
C ALA A 332 14.93 -9.89 -4.45
N ILE A 333 13.65 -9.58 -4.23
CA ILE A 333 13.23 -8.26 -3.73
C ILE A 333 13.15 -8.28 -2.20
N GLY A 334 12.42 -9.24 -1.64
CA GLY A 334 12.12 -9.31 -0.21
C GLY A 334 13.36 -9.40 0.66
N SER A 335 14.39 -10.15 0.24
CA SER A 335 15.65 -10.29 1.00
C SER A 335 16.41 -8.98 1.25
N GLN A 336 16.11 -7.92 0.49
CA GLN A 336 16.75 -6.61 0.62
C GLN A 336 15.73 -5.48 0.90
N SER A 337 14.46 -5.81 1.11
CA SER A 337 13.38 -4.84 1.27
C SER A 337 12.69 -5.02 2.61
N SER A 338 13.06 -4.20 3.60
CA SER A 338 12.37 -4.18 4.89
C SER A 338 10.92 -3.76 4.75
N GLY A 339 10.59 -2.80 3.87
CA GLY A 339 9.20 -2.41 3.63
C GLY A 339 8.33 -3.58 3.16
N ALA A 340 8.85 -4.45 2.29
CA ALA A 340 8.12 -5.66 1.88
C ALA A 340 7.98 -6.68 3.03
N LEU A 341 9.02 -6.85 3.86
CA LEU A 341 9.03 -7.83 4.95
C LEU A 341 8.30 -7.35 6.22
N GLU A 342 8.12 -6.04 6.40
CA GLU A 342 7.29 -5.46 7.47
C GLU A 342 5.80 -5.83 7.32
N LEU A 343 5.40 -6.40 6.16
CA LEU A 343 4.08 -7.00 5.91
C LEU A 343 3.96 -8.48 6.31
N LEU A 344 5.03 -9.10 6.81
CA LEU A 344 4.93 -10.43 7.44
C LEU A 344 4.02 -10.36 8.67
N PRO A 345 3.35 -11.46 9.05
CA PRO A 345 2.62 -11.53 10.32
C PRO A 345 3.46 -11.03 11.50
N ALA A 346 2.95 -10.08 12.26
CA ALA A 346 3.56 -9.63 13.50
C ALA A 346 3.16 -10.56 14.66
N ASN A 347 3.74 -10.37 15.85
CA ASN A 347 3.41 -11.17 17.03
C ASN A 347 1.92 -11.13 17.40
N ASN A 348 1.24 -10.01 17.15
CA ASN A 348 -0.20 -9.84 17.38
C ASN A 348 -1.09 -10.28 16.20
N TYR A 349 -0.53 -10.93 15.16
CA TYR A 349 -1.32 -11.62 14.13
C TYR A 349 -1.97 -12.92 14.64
N GLY A 350 -1.52 -13.42 15.80
CA GLY A 350 -1.94 -14.71 16.37
C GLY A 350 -0.85 -15.78 16.21
N ASP A 351 -1.03 -16.91 16.88
CA ASP A 351 -0.03 -17.98 16.94
C ASP A 351 -0.38 -19.23 16.11
N ASP A 352 -1.45 -19.17 15.31
CA ASP A 352 -2.03 -20.33 14.60
C ASP A 352 -2.07 -20.19 13.07
N TRP A 353 -1.30 -19.26 12.51
CA TRP A 353 -1.47 -18.85 11.11
C TRP A 353 -0.65 -19.63 10.10
N LEU A 354 0.33 -20.43 10.52
CA LEU A 354 1.06 -21.35 9.63
C LEU A 354 0.90 -22.78 10.14
N LYS A 355 0.32 -23.64 9.31
CA LYS A 355 0.08 -25.05 9.64
C LYS A 355 0.82 -25.96 8.68
N VAL A 356 1.48 -26.97 9.22
CA VAL A 356 2.08 -28.06 8.45
C VAL A 356 1.35 -29.33 8.86
N VAL A 357 0.55 -29.85 7.93
CA VAL A 357 -0.23 -31.07 8.09
C VAL A 357 0.52 -32.19 7.38
N ASP A 358 0.97 -33.21 8.10
CA ASP A 358 1.64 -34.35 7.49
C ASP A 358 0.65 -35.31 6.79
N ARG A 359 1.14 -36.45 6.31
CA ARG A 359 0.41 -37.42 5.49
C ARG A 359 -0.54 -38.26 6.33
N ASP A 360 -0.26 -38.35 7.62
CA ASP A 360 -1.04 -39.08 8.62
C ASP A 360 -2.05 -38.14 9.32
N GLY A 361 -1.99 -36.84 9.03
CA GLY A 361 -2.88 -35.82 9.54
C GLY A 361 -2.40 -35.12 10.81
N SER A 362 -1.15 -35.36 11.26
CA SER A 362 -0.57 -34.62 12.39
C SER A 362 -0.35 -33.17 11.99
N ILE A 363 -0.64 -32.24 12.90
CA ILE A 363 -0.60 -30.81 12.63
C ILE A 363 0.46 -30.16 13.51
N LEU A 364 1.46 -29.54 12.87
CA LEU A 364 2.34 -28.54 13.49
C LEU A 364 1.73 -27.15 13.27
N THR A 365 1.50 -26.39 14.34
CA THR A 365 0.89 -25.06 14.33
C THR A 365 1.91 -24.01 14.74
N LEU A 366 2.18 -23.05 13.86
CA LEU A 366 3.23 -22.05 14.03
C LEU A 366 2.64 -20.62 14.05
N PRO A 367 3.19 -19.73 14.90
CA PRO A 367 4.30 -19.95 15.83
C PRO A 367 3.98 -20.69 17.14
N ALA A 368 2.75 -21.17 17.38
CA ALA A 368 2.34 -21.77 18.66
C ALA A 368 3.28 -22.88 19.20
N ASP A 369 3.76 -23.75 18.31
CA ASP A 369 4.59 -24.92 18.58
C ASP A 369 6.11 -24.65 18.43
N LEU A 370 6.52 -23.39 18.21
CA LEU A 370 7.94 -23.06 18.20
C LEU A 370 8.56 -23.21 19.59
N PRO A 371 9.79 -23.75 19.70
CA PRO A 371 10.47 -23.84 20.98
C PRO A 371 10.75 -22.45 21.53
N VAL A 372 10.49 -22.26 22.82
CA VAL A 372 10.86 -21.04 23.51
C VAL A 372 12.38 -20.97 23.63
N GLY A 373 12.98 -19.87 23.15
CA GLY A 373 14.43 -19.65 23.21
C GLY A 373 14.95 -19.48 24.64
N GLU A 374 16.28 -19.34 24.79
CA GLU A 374 16.95 -19.17 26.09
C GLU A 374 16.47 -17.93 26.88
N ASP A 375 15.90 -16.93 26.19
CA ASP A 375 15.34 -15.74 26.81
C ASP A 375 13.97 -15.98 27.50
N GLY A 376 13.38 -17.16 27.32
CA GLY A 376 12.11 -17.56 27.91
C GLY A 376 10.88 -16.85 27.33
N LYS A 377 11.02 -16.07 26.24
CA LYS A 377 9.94 -15.21 25.72
C LYS A 377 9.35 -15.76 24.44
N LYS A 378 8.09 -16.19 24.51
CA LYS A 378 7.36 -16.73 23.35
C LYS A 378 7.22 -15.68 22.23
N GLU A 379 7.12 -14.38 22.56
CA GLU A 379 7.05 -13.31 21.55
C GLU A 379 8.31 -13.17 20.68
N ASN A 380 9.47 -13.66 21.13
CA ASN A 380 10.70 -13.60 20.33
C ASN A 380 10.84 -14.79 19.36
N CYS A 381 10.02 -15.83 19.54
CA CYS A 381 10.14 -17.09 18.83
C CYS A 381 9.72 -17.00 17.37
N LEU A 382 8.80 -16.09 17.02
CA LEU A 382 8.35 -15.92 15.64
C LEU A 382 9.53 -15.55 14.72
N TYR A 383 10.29 -14.52 15.09
CA TYR A 383 11.39 -14.05 14.25
C TYR A 383 12.53 -15.04 14.19
N SER A 384 13.00 -15.56 15.35
CA SER A 384 14.13 -16.50 15.39
C SER A 384 13.76 -17.88 14.83
N GLY A 385 12.58 -18.39 15.19
CA GLY A 385 12.12 -19.75 14.90
C GLY A 385 11.42 -19.92 13.56
N LEU A 386 10.99 -18.84 12.89
CA LEU A 386 10.36 -18.92 11.56
C LEU A 386 11.06 -18.04 10.51
N TYR A 387 11.24 -16.73 10.78
CA TYR A 387 11.78 -15.81 9.77
C TYR A 387 13.30 -15.96 9.57
N LEU A 388 14.03 -16.18 10.67
CA LEU A 388 15.48 -16.42 10.70
C LEU A 388 15.83 -17.90 10.84
N ASN A 389 14.85 -18.79 10.67
CA ASN A 389 15.12 -20.22 10.72
C ASN A 389 15.86 -20.65 9.45
N ARG A 390 17.04 -21.27 9.60
CA ARG A 390 17.78 -21.86 8.49
C ARG A 390 17.43 -23.34 8.31
N ASP A 391 17.18 -24.06 9.40
CA ASP A 391 17.18 -25.53 9.44
C ASP A 391 15.91 -26.20 8.94
N LYS A 392 14.76 -25.56 9.08
CA LYS A 392 13.46 -26.16 8.74
C LYS A 392 13.05 -25.80 7.32
N TRP A 393 12.53 -26.76 6.56
CA TRP A 393 12.15 -26.56 5.15
C TRP A 393 11.01 -25.53 4.97
N TRP A 394 10.13 -25.43 5.97
CA TRP A 394 9.02 -24.47 6.01
C TRP A 394 9.46 -23.05 6.43
N LYS A 395 10.76 -22.82 6.63
CA LYS A 395 11.32 -21.48 6.87
C LYS A 395 10.87 -20.47 5.81
N LEU A 396 10.88 -19.19 6.20
CA LEU A 396 10.53 -18.09 5.31
C LEU A 396 11.48 -17.98 4.11
N MET A 397 12.78 -17.90 4.35
CA MET A 397 13.79 -17.66 3.32
C MET A 397 14.60 -18.90 2.99
N ASP A 398 14.58 -19.29 1.72
CA ASP A 398 15.51 -20.27 1.17
C ASP A 398 16.82 -19.54 0.82
N GLU A 399 17.87 -19.81 1.59
CA GLU A 399 19.18 -19.12 1.56
C GLU A 399 19.79 -19.01 0.15
N ASN A 400 19.66 -20.07 -0.65
CA ASN A 400 20.16 -20.12 -2.02
C ASN A 400 19.45 -19.15 -2.99
N LEU A 401 18.29 -18.61 -2.60
CA LEU A 401 17.54 -17.64 -3.40
C LEU A 401 17.84 -16.19 -3.03
N LEU A 402 18.55 -15.92 -1.92
CA LEU A 402 18.85 -14.58 -1.44
C LEU A 402 19.61 -13.73 -2.47
N ASN A 403 20.51 -14.39 -3.20
CA ASN A 403 21.38 -13.74 -4.17
C ASN A 403 21.38 -14.47 -5.52
N PRO A 404 20.59 -14.01 -6.49
CA PRO A 404 20.52 -14.64 -7.81
C PRO A 404 21.81 -14.51 -8.63
N PHE A 405 22.82 -13.76 -8.17
CA PHE A 405 24.14 -13.67 -8.80
C PHE A 405 25.11 -14.75 -8.31
N ASN A 406 24.84 -15.41 -7.18
CA ASN A 406 25.65 -16.50 -6.64
C ASN A 406 25.35 -17.82 -7.36
N THR A 407 25.61 -17.89 -8.66
CA THR A 407 25.27 -19.06 -9.49
C THR A 407 26.07 -20.32 -9.18
N THR A 408 27.19 -20.18 -8.47
CA THR A 408 28.04 -21.30 -8.05
C THR A 408 27.70 -21.81 -6.65
N LEU A 409 26.71 -21.21 -5.97
CA LEU A 409 26.33 -21.50 -4.59
C LEU A 409 27.54 -21.46 -3.64
N ASN A 410 28.34 -20.41 -3.76
CA ASN A 410 29.46 -20.22 -2.87
C ASN A 410 28.95 -20.03 -1.43
N LYS A 411 29.32 -20.94 -0.54
CA LYS A 411 28.86 -20.95 0.85
C LYS A 411 29.20 -19.66 1.61
N ARG A 412 30.39 -19.10 1.41
CA ARG A 412 30.77 -17.83 2.08
C ARG A 412 29.88 -16.67 1.63
N GLN A 413 29.50 -16.65 0.35
CA GLN A 413 28.58 -15.65 -0.16
C GLN A 413 27.18 -15.85 0.41
N ILE A 414 26.69 -17.09 0.49
CA ILE A 414 25.39 -17.41 1.14
C ILE A 414 25.37 -16.93 2.59
N ASP A 415 26.43 -17.23 3.36
CA ASP A 415 26.52 -16.80 4.76
C ASP A 415 26.56 -15.26 4.89
N SER A 416 27.23 -14.57 3.96
CA SER A 416 27.22 -13.10 3.89
C SER A 416 25.85 -12.53 3.54
N ASP A 417 25.19 -13.08 2.51
CA ASP A 417 23.86 -12.64 2.08
C ASP A 417 22.80 -12.91 3.17
N TRP A 418 22.96 -14.03 3.89
CA TRP A 418 22.13 -14.35 5.06
C TRP A 418 22.33 -13.34 6.18
N LEU A 419 23.57 -12.95 6.49
CA LEU A 419 23.83 -11.95 7.53
C LEU A 419 23.19 -10.60 7.20
N GLU A 420 23.20 -10.18 5.93
CA GLU A 420 22.49 -8.97 5.49
C GLU A 420 20.97 -9.08 5.71
N TYR A 421 20.37 -10.21 5.33
CA TYR A 421 18.96 -10.50 5.57
C TYR A 421 18.62 -10.54 7.07
N GLU A 422 19.47 -11.17 7.88
CA GLU A 422 19.31 -11.29 9.32
C GLU A 422 19.32 -9.92 10.01
N ASN A 423 20.27 -9.07 9.65
CA ASN A 423 20.34 -7.69 10.13
C ASN A 423 19.10 -6.91 9.68
N LEU A 424 18.64 -7.10 8.44
CA LEU A 424 17.42 -6.46 7.95
C LEU A 424 16.19 -6.81 8.83
N ILE A 425 16.02 -8.08 9.20
CA ILE A 425 14.93 -8.51 10.10
C ILE A 425 15.12 -7.93 11.50
N LYS A 426 16.32 -8.02 12.06
CA LYS A 426 16.61 -7.61 13.45
C LYS A 426 16.58 -6.11 13.67
N ASP A 427 17.02 -5.32 12.68
CA ASP A 427 17.22 -3.89 12.84
C ASP A 427 16.05 -3.06 12.29
N ASN A 428 15.25 -3.63 11.37
CA ASN A 428 14.12 -2.93 10.76
C ASN A 428 12.78 -3.61 11.06
N VAL A 429 12.60 -4.86 10.61
CA VAL A 429 11.27 -5.52 10.60
C VAL A 429 10.77 -5.76 12.03
N LYS A 430 11.56 -6.44 12.86
CA LYS A 430 11.19 -6.75 14.23
C LYS A 430 10.95 -5.47 15.06
N PRO A 431 11.89 -4.50 15.12
CA PRO A 431 11.68 -3.29 15.90
C PRO A 431 10.48 -2.48 15.43
N PHE A 432 10.21 -2.44 14.12
CA PHE A 432 9.05 -1.76 13.57
C PHE A 432 7.74 -2.40 14.07
N GLN A 433 7.60 -3.71 13.90
CA GLN A 433 6.38 -4.44 14.26
C GLN A 433 6.13 -4.40 15.77
N GLU A 434 7.17 -4.60 16.59
CA GLU A 434 7.04 -4.56 18.06
C GLU A 434 6.69 -3.17 18.59
N GLN A 435 7.29 -2.11 18.04
CA GLN A 435 6.98 -0.75 18.49
C GLN A 435 5.59 -0.29 18.07
N LEU A 436 5.08 -0.79 16.95
CA LEU A 436 3.78 -0.39 16.38
C LEU A 436 2.59 -1.22 16.91
N ALA A 437 2.87 -2.39 17.50
CA ALA A 437 1.85 -3.30 18.01
C ALA A 437 0.83 -2.57 18.88
N ASP A 438 -0.45 -2.79 18.57
CA ASP A 438 -1.61 -2.25 19.30
C ASP A 438 -1.64 -0.73 19.50
N LYS A 439 -0.96 0.04 18.65
CA LYS A 439 -1.00 1.51 18.66
C LYS A 439 -1.76 2.08 17.49
N TYR A 440 -2.71 2.97 17.80
CA TYR A 440 -3.58 3.66 16.85
C TYR A 440 -3.91 5.06 17.36
N HIS A 441 -4.00 6.03 16.45
CA HIS A 441 -4.40 7.40 16.76
C HIS A 441 -5.80 7.44 17.40
N PRO A 442 -6.09 8.28 18.42
CA PRO A 442 -7.39 8.31 19.12
C PRO A 442 -8.62 8.59 18.23
N TYR A 443 -8.41 9.17 17.06
CA TYR A 443 -9.42 9.42 16.03
C TYR A 443 -9.09 8.65 14.76
N THR A 444 -9.20 7.33 14.81
CA THR A 444 -8.97 6.45 13.66
C THR A 444 -10.29 5.96 13.08
N TYR A 445 -10.42 6.06 11.77
CA TYR A 445 -11.54 5.57 10.97
C TYR A 445 -10.98 4.55 9.98
N SER A 446 -11.60 3.39 9.82
CA SER A 446 -11.05 2.36 8.93
C SER A 446 -12.10 1.70 8.05
N PHE A 447 -11.70 1.34 6.83
CA PHE A 447 -12.47 0.41 6.03
C PHE A 447 -11.57 -0.71 5.51
N TYR A 448 -12.16 -1.88 5.30
CA TYR A 448 -11.44 -3.08 4.87
C TYR A 448 -12.27 -3.88 3.87
N GLY A 449 -11.60 -4.69 3.06
CA GLY A 449 -12.28 -5.51 2.07
C GLY A 449 -12.82 -6.81 2.66
N LYS A 450 -14.09 -7.09 2.38
CA LYS A 450 -14.82 -8.28 2.78
C LYS A 450 -15.82 -8.63 1.70
N ALA A 451 -15.64 -9.76 1.04
CA ALA A 451 -16.64 -10.26 0.10
C ALA A 451 -17.92 -10.66 0.83
N LYS A 452 -19.08 -10.32 0.23
CA LYS A 452 -20.42 -10.69 0.71
C LYS A 452 -20.94 -11.90 -0.08
N GLY A 453 -21.70 -12.78 0.56
CA GLY A 453 -22.34 -13.95 -0.08
C GLY A 453 -21.74 -15.30 0.32
N GLY A 454 -22.25 -16.38 -0.28
CA GLY A 454 -21.84 -17.76 0.04
C GLY A 454 -20.52 -18.19 -0.61
N GLU A 455 -20.43 -18.17 -1.95
CA GLU A 455 -19.22 -18.59 -2.66
C GLU A 455 -18.25 -17.43 -2.88
N LEU A 456 -17.03 -17.57 -2.38
CA LEU A 456 -15.98 -16.56 -2.47
C LEU A 456 -15.28 -16.64 -3.85
N SER A 457 -15.49 -15.62 -4.68
CA SER A 457 -14.78 -15.47 -5.96
C SER A 457 -13.27 -15.41 -5.75
N ALA A 458 -12.50 -16.01 -6.66
CA ALA A 458 -11.04 -16.11 -6.59
C ALA A 458 -10.35 -14.75 -6.39
N ALA A 459 -10.89 -13.68 -6.96
CA ALA A 459 -10.32 -12.34 -6.83
C ALA A 459 -10.28 -11.81 -5.37
N TYR A 460 -11.21 -12.25 -4.52
CA TYR A 460 -11.31 -11.85 -3.11
C TYR A 460 -10.65 -12.85 -2.16
N ARG A 461 -10.17 -13.99 -2.67
CA ARG A 461 -9.52 -15.01 -1.85
C ARG A 461 -8.18 -14.50 -1.36
N THR A 462 -7.96 -14.66 -0.07
CA THR A 462 -6.73 -14.36 0.65
C THR A 462 -6.30 -15.56 1.47
N GLN A 463 -5.24 -15.36 2.24
CA GLN A 463 -4.68 -16.36 3.12
C GLN A 463 -4.54 -15.77 4.52
N GLU A 464 -5.52 -16.07 5.38
CA GLU A 464 -5.42 -15.89 6.83
C GLU A 464 -4.45 -16.90 7.42
N THR A 465 -4.60 -18.15 6.98
CA THR A 465 -3.83 -19.30 7.42
C THR A 465 -3.10 -19.93 6.24
N ALA A 466 -1.77 -19.91 6.29
CA ALA A 466 -0.92 -20.69 5.40
C ALA A 466 -0.96 -22.17 5.82
N VAL A 467 -1.27 -23.08 4.90
CA VAL A 467 -1.38 -24.51 5.19
C VAL A 467 -0.57 -25.30 4.18
N TRP A 468 0.47 -25.99 4.66
CA TRP A 468 1.15 -27.03 3.91
C TRP A 468 0.49 -28.38 4.18
N SER A 469 0.10 -29.10 3.14
CA SER A 469 -0.51 -30.44 3.26
C SER A 469 0.40 -31.50 2.65
N GLY A 470 0.77 -32.48 3.45
CA GLY A 470 1.69 -33.54 3.09
C GLY A 470 0.98 -34.76 2.49
N ALA A 471 1.58 -35.35 1.47
CA ALA A 471 1.19 -36.64 0.91
C ALA A 471 2.45 -37.45 0.56
N LEU A 472 2.31 -38.78 0.44
CA LEU A 472 3.40 -39.62 -0.04
C LEU A 472 3.88 -39.16 -1.43
N ALA A 473 5.20 -39.07 -1.60
CA ALA A 473 5.83 -38.63 -2.84
C ALA A 473 6.54 -39.79 -3.51
N SER A 474 6.22 -40.05 -4.78
CA SER A 474 6.88 -41.07 -5.59
C SER A 474 8.02 -40.49 -6.44
N GLY A 475 9.11 -41.24 -6.60
CA GLY A 475 10.28 -40.90 -7.40
C GLY A 475 11.07 -42.15 -7.80
N GLN A 476 12.17 -42.00 -8.52
CA GLN A 476 13.02 -43.12 -8.97
C GLN A 476 13.73 -43.79 -7.77
N ILE A 477 13.65 -45.12 -7.65
CA ILE A 477 14.32 -45.95 -6.63
C ILE A 477 15.79 -46.17 -7.00
N GLY A 478 16.69 -46.05 -6.03
CA GLY A 478 18.13 -46.30 -6.21
C GLY A 478 18.92 -45.06 -6.63
N GLU A 479 18.24 -44.05 -7.18
CA GLU A 479 18.57 -42.69 -6.76
C GLU A 479 18.03 -42.56 -5.34
N THR A 480 18.83 -42.08 -4.38
CA THR A 480 18.24 -41.40 -3.22
C THR A 480 17.18 -40.43 -3.79
N PRO A 481 15.97 -40.22 -3.21
CA PRO A 481 15.24 -38.96 -3.45
C PRO A 481 16.31 -37.88 -3.54
N PRO A 482 16.55 -37.24 -4.70
CA PRO A 482 17.87 -36.68 -4.98
C PRO A 482 18.22 -35.64 -3.93
N ALA A 483 18.86 -35.99 -2.81
CA ALA A 483 18.69 -35.27 -1.54
C ALA A 483 18.76 -33.76 -1.80
N PRO A 484 17.70 -32.98 -1.53
CA PRO A 484 17.37 -31.72 -2.20
C PRO A 484 18.60 -30.99 -2.76
N LYS A 485 18.92 -31.24 -4.04
CA LYS A 485 20.20 -30.78 -4.62
C LYS A 485 20.08 -29.38 -5.18
N MET A 486 20.35 -28.43 -4.29
CA MET A 486 21.29 -27.33 -4.53
C MET A 486 22.26 -27.31 -3.33
N ASN A 487 23.17 -28.29 -3.27
CA ASN A 487 24.36 -28.46 -2.40
C ASN A 487 24.41 -27.90 -0.95
N ASP A 488 23.28 -27.69 -0.28
CA ASP A 488 23.17 -27.56 1.18
C ASP A 488 21.84 -28.11 1.77
N GLU A 489 21.19 -29.03 1.04
CA GLU A 489 20.07 -29.88 1.49
C GLU A 489 18.68 -29.24 1.66
N ARG A 490 18.29 -28.17 0.94
CA ARG A 490 17.01 -27.49 1.30
C ARG A 490 15.98 -27.17 0.20
N LEU A 491 16.29 -27.22 -1.11
CA LEU A 491 15.27 -26.97 -2.16
C LEU A 491 15.65 -27.48 -3.56
N TYR A 492 14.72 -28.14 -4.26
CA TYR A 492 14.83 -28.37 -5.71
C TYR A 492 14.40 -27.13 -6.50
N LEU A 493 15.14 -26.75 -7.54
CA LEU A 493 14.73 -25.63 -8.40
C LEU A 493 13.36 -25.84 -9.07
N SER A 494 12.94 -27.10 -9.30
CA SER A 494 11.59 -27.42 -9.79
C SER A 494 10.49 -27.18 -8.75
N GLU A 495 10.86 -26.99 -7.48
CA GLU A 495 9.98 -26.81 -6.33
C GLU A 495 10.00 -25.38 -5.80
N VAL A 496 10.46 -24.40 -6.58
CA VAL A 496 10.43 -22.95 -6.23
C VAL A 496 9.00 -22.35 -6.27
N SER A 497 8.00 -23.19 -6.52
CA SER A 497 6.58 -22.88 -6.53
C SER A 497 5.92 -23.44 -5.25
N ALA A 498 4.76 -24.07 -5.35
CA ALA A 498 3.92 -24.43 -4.20
C ALA A 498 4.27 -25.77 -3.52
N ASP A 499 5.29 -26.49 -3.98
CA ASP A 499 5.61 -27.84 -3.49
C ASP A 499 6.94 -27.88 -2.73
N ARG A 500 7.07 -28.78 -1.76
CA ARG A 500 8.33 -29.10 -1.07
C ARG A 500 8.37 -30.59 -0.79
N THR A 501 9.34 -31.31 -1.35
CA THR A 501 9.57 -32.74 -1.06
C THR A 501 10.61 -32.88 0.04
N VAL A 502 10.26 -33.58 1.12
CA VAL A 502 11.12 -33.83 2.28
C VAL A 502 11.26 -35.32 2.53
N LYS A 503 12.36 -35.69 3.18
CA LYS A 503 12.58 -37.07 3.62
C LYS A 503 11.51 -37.43 4.66
N ASP A 504 11.01 -38.65 4.54
CA ASP A 504 10.02 -39.22 5.46
C ASP A 504 10.44 -40.63 5.89
N GLU A 505 9.92 -41.10 7.02
CA GLU A 505 10.07 -42.48 7.47
C GLU A 505 8.98 -43.34 6.83
N LEU A 506 9.40 -44.21 5.92
CA LEU A 506 8.52 -45.13 5.20
C LEU A 506 8.37 -46.45 5.98
N SER A 507 7.15 -46.93 6.12
CA SER A 507 6.84 -48.25 6.67
C SER A 507 7.44 -49.37 5.80
N PRO A 508 7.61 -50.59 6.32
CA PRO A 508 8.09 -51.73 5.53
C PRO A 508 7.26 -52.01 4.26
N GLU A 509 5.95 -51.79 4.33
CA GLU A 509 5.03 -51.95 3.20
C GLU A 509 5.26 -50.88 2.12
N GLU A 510 5.45 -49.62 2.53
CA GLU A 510 5.77 -48.52 1.63
C GLU A 510 7.15 -48.68 0.98
N GLN A 511 8.15 -49.15 1.74
CA GLN A 511 9.48 -49.46 1.20
C GLN A 511 9.44 -50.59 0.16
N ALA A 512 8.51 -51.54 0.30
CA ALA A 512 8.31 -52.63 -0.63
C ALA A 512 7.55 -52.21 -1.90
N TRP A 513 6.85 -51.07 -1.89
CA TRP A 513 6.14 -50.56 -3.05
C TRP A 513 7.11 -50.05 -4.11
N ALA A 514 7.10 -50.70 -5.26
CA ALA A 514 7.89 -50.31 -6.42
C ALA A 514 7.13 -50.66 -7.71
N PHE A 515 7.24 -49.82 -8.73
CA PHE A 515 6.79 -50.16 -10.07
C PHE A 515 7.88 -49.87 -11.10
N LYS A 516 7.90 -50.67 -12.17
CA LYS A 516 8.89 -50.55 -13.24
C LYS A 516 8.33 -49.69 -14.36
N GLY A 517 8.96 -48.54 -14.61
CA GLY A 517 8.66 -47.66 -15.73
C GLY A 517 9.48 -48.01 -16.99
N ASP A 518 9.44 -47.10 -17.96
CA ASP A 518 10.20 -47.22 -19.21
C ASP A 518 11.72 -47.26 -18.95
N ASN A 519 12.49 -47.83 -19.88
CA ASN A 519 13.96 -47.92 -19.83
C ASN A 519 14.53 -48.62 -18.57
N ASN A 520 13.77 -49.56 -17.97
CA ASN A 520 14.13 -50.25 -16.72
C ASN A 520 14.28 -49.34 -15.49
N VAL A 521 13.74 -48.13 -15.52
CA VAL A 521 13.72 -47.24 -14.34
C VAL A 521 12.69 -47.79 -13.35
N VAL A 522 13.08 -47.92 -12.08
CA VAL A 522 12.18 -48.34 -11.01
C VAL A 522 11.73 -47.10 -10.24
N TYR A 523 10.44 -46.97 -9.96
CA TYR A 523 9.85 -45.89 -9.18
C TYR A 523 9.26 -46.45 -7.88
N GLY A 524 9.35 -45.67 -6.80
CA GLY A 524 8.92 -46.03 -5.46
C GLY A 524 8.64 -44.80 -4.63
N TRP A 525 8.28 -44.99 -3.36
CA TRP A 525 8.12 -43.87 -2.44
C TRP A 525 9.49 -43.32 -2.04
N VAL A 526 9.62 -42.00 -2.06
CA VAL A 526 10.89 -41.29 -1.81
C VAL A 526 10.79 -40.27 -0.69
N GLY A 527 9.63 -40.16 -0.04
CA GLY A 527 9.40 -39.27 1.08
C GLY A 527 8.00 -38.69 1.04
N GLN A 528 7.87 -37.46 1.53
CA GLN A 528 6.62 -36.73 1.59
C GLN A 528 6.71 -35.44 0.82
N ARG A 529 5.69 -35.14 -0.01
CA ARG A 529 5.53 -33.85 -0.68
C ARG A 529 4.50 -33.04 0.07
N PHE A 530 4.91 -31.87 0.51
CA PHE A 530 4.03 -30.85 1.03
C PHE A 530 3.64 -29.89 -0.08
N THR A 531 2.35 -29.65 -0.23
CA THR A 531 1.80 -28.64 -1.15
C THR A 531 1.14 -27.52 -0.36
N LEU A 532 1.49 -26.28 -0.68
CA LEU A 532 0.94 -25.09 -0.06
C LEU A 532 -0.46 -24.83 -0.61
N ARG A 533 -1.46 -24.76 0.29
CA ARG A 533 -2.86 -24.53 -0.05
C ARG A 533 -3.05 -23.19 -0.76
N ASP A 534 -3.88 -23.19 -1.78
CA ASP A 534 -4.32 -21.95 -2.45
C ASP A 534 -5.13 -21.04 -1.53
N ALA A 535 -5.11 -19.75 -1.85
CA ALA A 535 -5.91 -18.76 -1.14
C ALA A 535 -7.39 -19.16 -1.20
N CYS A 536 -8.03 -19.24 -0.04
CA CYS A 536 -9.43 -19.66 0.08
C CYS A 536 -10.21 -18.89 1.15
N GLU A 537 -9.56 -18.00 1.88
CA GLU A 537 -10.15 -17.26 3.00
C GLU A 537 -10.58 -15.85 2.55
N ASN A 538 -11.57 -15.27 3.22
CA ASN A 538 -12.17 -14.01 2.80
C ASN A 538 -11.21 -12.82 3.03
N GLY A 539 -11.31 -11.80 2.19
CA GLY A 539 -10.52 -10.59 2.26
C GLY A 539 -10.68 -9.75 0.99
N ASP A 540 -9.65 -9.00 0.67
CA ASP A 540 -9.62 -8.09 -0.50
C ASP A 540 -8.73 -8.60 -1.64
N GLY A 541 -8.33 -9.87 -1.61
CA GLY A 541 -7.36 -10.47 -2.53
C GLY A 541 -5.90 -10.27 -2.14
N THR A 542 -5.59 -9.50 -1.08
CA THR A 542 -4.24 -9.36 -0.50
C THR A 542 -4.24 -9.39 1.02
N VAL A 543 -5.11 -8.61 1.66
CA VAL A 543 -5.24 -8.49 3.11
C VAL A 543 -6.43 -9.33 3.56
N PRO A 544 -6.18 -10.32 4.43
CA PRO A 544 -7.25 -11.12 5.01
C PRO A 544 -8.08 -10.35 6.05
N LEU A 545 -9.26 -10.87 6.41
CA LEU A 545 -10.11 -10.24 7.44
C LEU A 545 -9.37 -10.11 8.78
N ARG A 546 -8.60 -11.13 9.18
CA ARG A 546 -7.78 -11.11 10.40
C ARG A 546 -6.92 -9.85 10.56
N ALA A 547 -6.40 -9.31 9.45
CA ALA A 547 -5.56 -8.12 9.47
C ALA A 547 -6.31 -6.83 9.07
N GLY A 548 -7.35 -6.94 8.24
CA GLY A 548 -8.13 -5.79 7.76
C GLY A 548 -9.20 -5.34 8.75
N GLN A 549 -9.82 -6.26 9.49
CA GLN A 549 -10.89 -5.99 10.44
C GLN A 549 -10.31 -5.53 11.80
N ILE A 550 -9.82 -4.29 11.85
CA ILE A 550 -9.13 -3.75 13.02
C ILE A 550 -10.12 -3.55 14.18
N VAL A 551 -9.91 -4.27 15.29
CA VAL A 551 -10.66 -4.09 16.54
C VAL A 551 -9.75 -3.45 17.57
N HIS A 552 -10.01 -2.18 17.91
CA HIS A 552 -9.23 -1.42 18.89
C HIS A 552 -10.07 -0.26 19.45
N GLU A 553 -9.84 0.16 20.70
CA GLU A 553 -10.62 1.20 21.39
C GLU A 553 -10.59 2.58 20.68
N ASN A 554 -9.51 2.86 19.97
CA ASN A 554 -9.32 4.10 19.20
C ASN A 554 -9.97 4.09 17.81
N ILE A 555 -10.52 2.94 17.36
CA ILE A 555 -11.33 2.90 16.14
C ILE A 555 -12.67 3.55 16.46
N ARG A 556 -12.99 4.65 15.77
CA ARG A 556 -14.27 5.34 15.90
C ARG A 556 -15.32 4.73 15.00
N GLU A 557 -14.95 4.41 13.76
CA GLU A 557 -15.82 3.82 12.77
C GLU A 557 -15.07 2.78 11.95
N ARG A 558 -15.77 1.68 11.64
CA ARG A 558 -15.26 0.63 10.78
C ARG A 558 -16.28 0.24 9.72
N LEU A 559 -15.87 0.19 8.46
CA LEU A 559 -16.70 -0.22 7.33
C LEU A 559 -16.14 -1.47 6.64
N ALA A 560 -17.01 -2.43 6.35
CA ALA A 560 -16.67 -3.59 5.53
C ALA A 560 -17.18 -3.38 4.09
N VAL A 561 -16.29 -3.39 3.11
CA VAL A 561 -16.59 -3.10 1.71
C VAL A 561 -16.26 -4.29 0.82
N GLN A 562 -17.10 -4.62 -0.16
CA GLN A 562 -16.78 -5.66 -1.13
C GLN A 562 -15.87 -5.11 -2.24
N VAL A 563 -14.61 -4.85 -1.90
CA VAL A 563 -13.62 -4.26 -2.82
C VAL A 563 -12.33 -5.05 -2.85
N LEU A 564 -11.65 -5.02 -4.00
CA LEU A 564 -10.30 -5.56 -4.14
C LEU A 564 -9.28 -4.57 -3.60
N HIS A 565 -8.16 -5.08 -3.10
CA HIS A 565 -7.13 -4.30 -2.42
C HIS A 565 -6.68 -3.08 -3.21
N GLU A 566 -6.16 -3.27 -4.43
CA GLU A 566 -5.65 -2.17 -5.26
C GLU A 566 -6.76 -1.20 -5.71
N ALA A 567 -7.98 -1.72 -5.88
CA ALA A 567 -9.13 -0.94 -6.32
C ALA A 567 -9.88 -0.24 -5.18
N ALA A 568 -9.40 -0.35 -3.93
CA ALA A 568 -10.10 0.10 -2.74
C ALA A 568 -10.67 1.52 -2.85
N TYR A 569 -9.86 2.46 -3.35
CA TYR A 569 -10.26 3.86 -3.51
C TYR A 569 -10.92 4.18 -4.86
N ARG A 570 -11.11 3.21 -5.75
CA ARG A 570 -11.97 3.35 -6.94
C ARG A 570 -13.43 3.03 -6.63
N ASP A 571 -13.69 2.36 -5.51
CA ASP A 571 -15.04 2.07 -5.04
C ASP A 571 -15.71 3.31 -4.43
N THR A 572 -16.94 3.58 -4.87
CA THR A 572 -17.70 4.77 -4.46
C THR A 572 -18.07 4.76 -2.97
N LEU A 573 -18.29 3.59 -2.38
CA LEU A 573 -18.63 3.48 -0.96
C LEU A 573 -17.40 3.74 -0.08
N SER A 574 -16.22 3.23 -0.47
CA SER A 574 -14.94 3.58 0.16
C SER A 574 -14.63 5.07 0.08
N GLN A 575 -14.89 5.71 -1.08
CA GLN A 575 -14.71 7.16 -1.24
C GLN A 575 -15.67 7.97 -0.35
N ALA A 576 -16.94 7.57 -0.29
CA ALA A 576 -17.94 8.19 0.59
C ALA A 576 -17.54 8.06 2.07
N PHE A 577 -17.04 6.88 2.49
CA PHE A 577 -16.52 6.66 3.83
C PHE A 577 -15.33 7.56 4.14
N ALA A 578 -14.37 7.68 3.23
CA ALA A 578 -13.21 8.54 3.41
C ALA A 578 -13.60 10.01 3.58
N LEU A 579 -14.48 10.52 2.71
CA LEU A 579 -14.99 11.90 2.79
C LEU A 579 -15.75 12.14 4.09
N ARG A 580 -16.67 11.24 4.46
CA ARG A 580 -17.44 11.34 5.71
C ARG A 580 -16.54 11.29 6.95
N SER A 581 -15.51 10.44 6.94
CA SER A 581 -14.53 10.36 8.02
C SER A 581 -13.72 11.66 8.13
N ILE A 582 -13.29 12.26 7.01
CA ILE A 582 -12.59 13.55 7.01
C ILE A 582 -13.46 14.64 7.65
N ILE A 583 -14.75 14.71 7.28
CA ILE A 583 -15.70 15.68 7.85
C ILE A 583 -15.84 15.50 9.37
N LYS A 584 -15.94 14.25 9.85
CA LYS A 584 -16.03 13.95 11.28
C LYS A 584 -14.74 14.25 12.04
N ILE A 585 -13.59 13.92 11.45
CA ILE A 585 -12.27 14.25 12.01
C ILE A 585 -12.09 15.77 12.07
N ALA A 586 -12.53 16.51 11.05
CA ALA A 586 -12.36 17.96 10.98
C ALA A 586 -13.04 18.70 12.16
N GLN A 587 -14.06 18.11 12.80
CA GLN A 587 -14.67 18.67 14.02
C GLN A 587 -13.67 18.85 15.17
N GLN A 588 -12.56 18.11 15.18
CA GLN A 588 -11.51 18.27 16.18
C GLN A 588 -10.87 19.66 16.17
N VAL A 589 -11.02 20.42 15.09
CA VAL A 589 -10.59 21.81 15.00
C VAL A 589 -11.26 22.72 16.03
N ASN A 590 -12.45 22.36 16.51
CA ASN A 590 -13.17 23.12 17.54
C ASN A 590 -12.49 23.06 18.92
N TYR A 591 -11.57 22.11 19.11
CA TYR A 591 -10.75 21.98 20.32
C TYR A 591 -9.32 22.49 20.11
N ASP A 592 -9.00 23.06 18.94
CA ASP A 592 -7.71 23.66 18.64
C ASP A 592 -7.81 25.18 18.72
N GLU A 593 -7.31 25.77 19.81
CA GLU A 593 -7.34 27.21 20.06
C GLU A 593 -6.70 28.05 18.94
N LYS A 594 -5.75 27.48 18.19
CA LYS A 594 -5.10 28.18 17.07
C LYS A 594 -5.99 28.21 15.82
N MET A 595 -6.98 27.33 15.75
CA MET A 595 -7.75 27.06 14.53
C MET A 595 -9.25 27.26 14.70
N VAL A 596 -9.83 27.30 15.90
CA VAL A 596 -11.27 27.52 16.14
C VAL A 596 -11.72 28.95 15.77
N PHE A 597 -12.79 29.08 14.98
CA PHE A 597 -13.40 30.38 14.72
C PHE A 597 -14.10 30.90 15.99
N ALA A 598 -13.83 32.16 16.33
CA ALA A 598 -14.38 32.83 17.51
C ALA A 598 -15.86 33.21 17.33
#